data_AF-A0AAJ1KHA8-F1
#
_entry.id   AF-A0AAJ1KHA8-F1
#
_cell.length_a   1.000
_cell.length_b   1.000
_cell.length_c   1.000
_cell.angle_alpha   90.00
_cell.angle_beta   90.00
_cell.angle_gamma   90.00
#
_symmetry.space_group_name_H-M   'P 1'
#
loop_
_entity.id
_entity.type
_entity.pdbx_description
1 polymer ?
#
loop_
_entity_poly.entity_id
_entity_poly.type
_entity_poly.pdbx_seq_one_letter_code
_entity_poly.pdbx_strand_id
1 'polypeptide(L)'
;MEILLVLIVLGAAVLYFFRGNARRGAETVRASIFLTGLETGSSVAEANTVASLDAENLPASAIRDAIERVRLRYGGKQLPMIAQAYRKGMKPKLAFWNQILIDIFYSTVPERIVAQAAPLTIDDVIDRGRLYRSLNKHMETLEVETDTPLGFRMSKFLSFGADMARQAADIPTSTDEMDPGPESAATVLVVQQGIHTLMTLEMGSDAVKTSSYKAEWAKVFEFTMWQTFRYDGRDPKDERGRQILELGRRMTKIAQSENAVLLQHIFDAWDSSLSDLSDESIDQMGSAMREAVDWCQHRLRRP
;
A
#
# COMPACT_ATOMS: atom_id res chain seq x y z
N MET A 1 36.44 -18.31 0.20
CA MET A 1 35.36 -18.79 -0.68
C MET A 1 34.07 -18.01 -0.48
N GLU A 2 33.67 -17.72 0.77
CA GLU A 2 32.45 -16.95 1.09
C GLU A 2 32.45 -15.53 0.52
N ILE A 3 33.57 -14.79 0.61
CA ILE A 3 33.68 -13.42 0.05
C ILE A 3 33.48 -13.40 -1.47
N LEU A 4 33.95 -14.42 -2.19
CA LEU A 4 33.80 -14.53 -3.64
C LEU A 4 32.33 -14.78 -4.03
N LEU A 5 31.64 -15.64 -3.26
CA LEU A 5 30.21 -15.91 -3.44
C LEU A 5 29.36 -14.67 -3.20
N VAL A 6 29.65 -13.90 -2.14
CA VAL A 6 28.95 -12.64 -1.84
C VAL A 6 29.10 -11.63 -2.98
N LEU A 7 30.32 -11.48 -3.52
CA LEU A 7 30.57 -10.57 -4.65
C LEU A 7 29.84 -11.01 -5.93
N ILE A 8 29.74 -12.31 -6.20
CA ILE A 8 29.00 -12.85 -7.34
C ILE A 8 27.50 -12.56 -7.19
N VAL A 9 26.94 -12.78 -6.00
CA VAL A 9 25.50 -12.54 -5.72
C VAL A 9 25.18 -11.04 -5.84
N LEU A 10 26.00 -10.17 -5.25
CA LEU A 10 25.82 -8.71 -5.35
C LEU A 10 25.97 -8.23 -6.80
N GLY A 11 26.97 -8.71 -7.52
CA GLY A 11 27.17 -8.38 -8.93
C GLY A 11 25.98 -8.81 -9.79
N ALA A 12 25.43 -10.01 -9.55
CA ALA A 12 24.23 -10.49 -10.22
C ALA A 12 22.99 -9.64 -9.88
N ALA A 13 22.82 -9.24 -8.62
CA ALA A 13 21.72 -8.38 -8.18
C ALA A 13 21.77 -7.00 -8.83
N VAL A 14 22.95 -6.36 -8.85
CA VAL A 14 23.18 -5.07 -9.51
C VAL A 14 22.89 -5.17 -11.02
N LEU A 15 23.38 -6.22 -11.67
CA LEU A 15 23.17 -6.45 -13.10
C LEU A 15 21.69 -6.71 -13.43
N TYR A 16 20.98 -7.43 -12.56
CA TYR A 16 19.54 -7.63 -12.65
C TYR A 16 18.77 -6.31 -12.48
N PHE A 17 19.16 -5.48 -11.52
CA PHE A 17 18.56 -4.17 -11.26
C PHE A 17 18.71 -3.22 -12.46
N PHE A 18 19.92 -3.11 -13.02
CA PHE A 18 20.16 -2.28 -14.21
C PHE A 18 19.37 -2.78 -15.42
N ARG A 19 19.31 -4.09 -15.66
CA ARG A 19 18.49 -4.66 -16.74
C ARG A 19 17.00 -4.40 -16.53
N GLY A 20 16.53 -4.45 -15.29
CA GLY A 20 15.15 -4.14 -14.93
C GLY A 20 14.78 -2.68 -15.23
N ASN A 21 15.65 -1.74 -14.85
CA ASN A 21 15.42 -0.31 -15.07
C ASN A 21 15.52 0.08 -16.55
N ALA A 22 16.47 -0.49 -17.30
CA ALA A 22 16.59 -0.25 -18.73
C ALA A 22 15.33 -0.70 -19.49
N ARG A 23 14.79 -1.89 -19.16
CA ARG A 23 13.54 -2.39 -19.74
C ARG A 23 12.34 -1.51 -19.41
N ARG A 24 12.23 -1.00 -18.18
CA ARG A 24 11.17 -0.06 -17.78
C ARG A 24 11.31 1.27 -18.52
N GLY A 25 12.52 1.77 -18.70
CA GLY A 25 12.80 2.98 -19.49
C GLY A 25 12.36 2.81 -20.95
N ALA A 26 12.73 1.71 -21.59
CA ALA A 26 12.28 1.38 -22.95
C ALA A 26 10.75 1.32 -23.05
N GLU A 27 10.09 0.65 -22.10
CA GLU A 27 8.62 0.57 -22.09
C GLU A 27 7.96 1.93 -21.86
N THR A 28 8.59 2.80 -21.07
CA THR A 28 8.14 4.18 -20.85
C THR A 28 8.14 4.97 -22.16
N VAL A 29 9.20 4.87 -22.96
CA VAL A 29 9.27 5.55 -24.26
C VAL A 29 8.20 5.00 -25.22
N ARG A 30 8.01 3.68 -25.26
CA ARG A 30 6.93 3.05 -26.05
C ARG A 30 5.55 3.52 -25.62
N ALA A 31 5.29 3.60 -24.32
CA ALA A 31 4.05 4.12 -23.76
C ALA A 31 3.80 5.57 -24.18
N SER A 32 4.83 6.42 -24.13
CA SER A 32 4.73 7.82 -24.57
C SER A 32 4.37 7.92 -26.05
N ILE A 33 5.08 7.17 -26.91
CA ILE A 33 4.83 7.14 -28.37
C ILE A 33 3.40 6.64 -28.66
N PHE A 34 2.99 5.54 -28.02
CA PHE A 34 1.66 4.98 -28.18
C PHE A 34 0.56 5.98 -27.80
N LEU A 35 0.69 6.61 -26.63
CA LEU A 35 -0.27 7.60 -26.15
C LEU A 35 -0.30 8.84 -27.05
N THR A 36 0.86 9.28 -27.55
CA THR A 36 0.94 10.39 -28.52
C THR A 36 0.20 10.05 -29.81
N GLY A 37 0.38 8.84 -30.34
CA GLY A 37 -0.34 8.38 -31.54
C GLY A 37 -1.85 8.43 -31.36
N LEU A 38 -2.36 7.94 -30.22
CA LEU A 38 -3.78 8.02 -29.89
C LEU A 38 -4.27 9.47 -29.76
N GLU A 39 -3.49 10.35 -29.13
CA GLU A 39 -3.80 11.78 -28.98
C GLU A 39 -3.87 12.51 -30.33
N THR A 40 -3.07 12.08 -31.30
CA THR A 40 -3.08 12.61 -32.68
C THR A 40 -4.15 11.99 -33.58
N GLY A 41 -4.98 11.08 -33.03
CA GLY A 41 -6.09 10.46 -33.74
C GLY A 41 -5.75 9.18 -34.50
N SER A 42 -4.56 8.60 -34.30
CA SER A 42 -4.24 7.28 -34.86
C SER A 42 -5.07 6.18 -34.20
N SER A 43 -5.35 5.12 -34.96
CA SER A 43 -5.98 3.92 -34.40
C SER A 43 -5.03 3.19 -33.43
N VAL A 44 -5.59 2.35 -32.56
CA VAL A 44 -4.82 1.50 -31.64
C VAL A 44 -3.83 0.60 -32.40
N ALA A 45 -4.18 0.12 -33.59
CA ALA A 45 -3.31 -0.72 -34.40
C ALA A 45 -2.11 0.06 -34.95
N GLU A 46 -2.34 1.27 -35.49
CA GLU A 46 -1.28 2.16 -35.99
C GLU A 46 -0.36 2.62 -34.85
N ALA A 47 -0.94 3.06 -33.73
CA ALA A 47 -0.17 3.49 -32.56
C ALA A 47 0.70 2.35 -32.01
N ASN A 48 0.20 1.11 -31.97
CA ASN A 48 1.01 -0.06 -31.60
C ASN A 48 2.12 -0.36 -32.61
N THR A 49 1.88 -0.10 -33.90
CA THR A 49 2.87 -0.32 -34.95
C THR A 49 4.06 0.63 -34.74
N VAL A 50 3.79 1.91 -34.52
CA VAL A 50 4.83 2.91 -34.23
C VAL A 50 5.52 2.62 -32.89
N ALA A 51 4.76 2.29 -31.85
CA ALA A 51 5.30 1.96 -30.54
C ALA A 51 6.04 0.60 -30.50
N SER A 52 6.00 -0.20 -31.56
CA SER A 52 6.72 -1.47 -31.64
C SER A 52 8.20 -1.30 -31.99
N LEU A 53 8.57 -0.13 -32.54
CA LEU A 53 9.94 0.24 -32.87
C LEU A 53 10.86 0.03 -31.68
N ASP A 54 12.07 -0.43 -31.97
CA ASP A 54 13.03 -0.77 -30.92
C ASP A 54 13.52 0.50 -30.23
N ALA A 55 13.40 0.52 -28.89
CA ALA A 55 13.72 1.70 -28.11
C ALA A 55 15.21 2.07 -28.20
N GLU A 56 16.08 1.08 -28.46
CA GLU A 56 17.52 1.27 -28.66
C GLU A 56 17.85 2.07 -29.93
N ASN A 57 16.93 2.09 -30.91
CA ASN A 57 17.10 2.79 -32.18
C ASN A 57 16.29 4.10 -32.27
N LEU A 58 15.68 4.53 -31.17
CA LEU A 58 14.91 5.77 -31.14
C LEU A 58 15.83 7.00 -31.04
N PRO A 59 15.46 8.12 -31.67
CA PRO A 59 16.21 9.35 -31.53
C PRO A 59 16.16 9.84 -30.08
N ALA A 60 17.25 10.45 -29.61
CA ALA A 60 17.35 10.97 -28.24
C ALA A 60 16.24 11.97 -27.87
N SER A 61 15.65 12.65 -28.87
CA SER A 61 14.47 13.51 -28.68
C SER A 61 13.26 12.73 -28.18
N ALA A 62 12.94 11.58 -28.77
CA ALA A 62 11.79 10.77 -28.36
C ALA A 62 11.91 10.29 -26.90
N ILE A 63 13.13 9.96 -26.47
CA ILE A 63 13.42 9.61 -25.07
C ILE A 63 13.19 10.82 -24.15
N ARG A 64 13.68 12.00 -24.55
CA ARG A 64 13.52 13.24 -23.80
C ARG A 64 12.04 13.62 -23.66
N ASP A 65 11.28 13.54 -24.75
CA ASP A 65 9.85 13.85 -24.78
C ASP A 65 9.06 12.89 -23.88
N ALA A 66 9.43 11.60 -23.86
CA ALA A 66 8.83 10.63 -22.95
C ALA A 66 9.13 10.93 -21.47
N ILE A 67 10.37 11.31 -21.14
CA ILE A 67 10.75 11.69 -19.77
C ILE A 67 10.01 12.97 -19.35
N GLU A 68 9.93 13.96 -20.23
CA GLU A 68 9.20 15.20 -19.96
C GLU A 68 7.71 14.93 -19.77
N ARG A 69 7.10 14.08 -20.59
CA ARG A 69 5.72 13.63 -20.41
C ARG A 69 5.52 12.94 -19.06
N VAL A 70 6.42 12.05 -18.65
CA VAL A 70 6.39 11.40 -17.32
C VAL A 70 6.46 12.44 -16.19
N ARG A 71 7.36 13.42 -16.31
CA ARG A 71 7.52 14.49 -15.32
C ARG A 71 6.26 15.36 -15.21
N LEU A 72 5.75 15.85 -16.34
CA LEU A 72 4.66 16.81 -16.39
C LEU A 72 3.29 16.20 -16.09
N ARG A 73 3.00 14.98 -16.60
CA ARG A 73 1.67 14.37 -16.51
C ARG A 73 1.54 13.27 -15.46
N TYR A 74 2.65 12.69 -15.01
CA TYR A 74 2.64 11.54 -14.10
C TYR A 74 3.54 11.77 -12.87
N GLY A 75 3.93 13.02 -12.59
CA GLY A 75 4.71 13.38 -11.41
C GLY A 75 6.07 12.68 -11.32
N GLY A 76 6.70 12.39 -12.46
CA GLY A 76 7.98 11.69 -12.52
C GLY A 76 7.88 10.16 -12.44
N LYS A 77 6.67 9.59 -12.28
CA LYS A 77 6.47 8.14 -12.14
C LYS A 77 6.21 7.49 -13.51
N GLN A 78 7.08 6.56 -13.90
CA GLN A 78 7.02 5.87 -15.20
C GLN A 78 5.85 4.86 -15.30
N LEU A 79 5.63 4.07 -14.23
CA LEU A 79 4.66 2.98 -14.23
C LEU A 79 3.20 3.42 -14.48
N PRO A 80 2.70 4.55 -13.93
CA PRO A 80 1.38 5.07 -14.26
C PRO A 80 1.15 5.31 -15.76
N MET A 81 2.16 5.84 -16.47
CA MET A 81 2.05 6.08 -17.92
C MET A 81 1.99 4.76 -18.70
N ILE A 82 2.83 3.79 -18.34
CA ILE A 82 2.81 2.44 -18.94
C ILE A 82 1.45 1.77 -18.68
N ALA A 83 0.92 1.87 -17.45
CA ALA A 83 -0.39 1.34 -17.09
C ALA A 83 -1.50 1.93 -17.96
N GLN A 84 -1.50 3.25 -18.13
CA GLN A 84 -2.48 3.92 -18.98
C GLN A 84 -2.38 3.47 -20.43
N ALA A 85 -1.17 3.35 -20.97
CA ALA A 85 -0.96 2.87 -22.34
C ALA A 85 -1.49 1.44 -22.53
N TYR A 86 -1.22 0.53 -21.60
CA TYR A 86 -1.77 -0.84 -21.64
C TYR A 86 -3.30 -0.87 -21.62
N ARG A 87 -3.94 -0.07 -20.75
CA ARG A 87 -5.41 0.03 -20.72
C ARG A 87 -6.00 0.56 -22.03
N LYS A 88 -5.27 1.43 -22.74
CA LYS A 88 -5.66 1.93 -24.06
C LYS A 88 -5.30 0.98 -25.21
N GLY A 89 -4.84 -0.23 -24.90
CA GLY A 89 -4.58 -1.28 -25.88
C GLY A 89 -3.14 -1.38 -26.37
N MET A 90 -2.17 -0.77 -25.67
CA MET A 90 -0.76 -0.97 -26.00
C MET A 90 -0.34 -2.41 -25.72
N LYS A 91 0.36 -3.04 -26.67
CA LYS A 91 0.90 -4.40 -26.51
C LYS A 91 2.10 -4.41 -25.54
N PRO A 92 2.01 -5.13 -24.42
CA PRO A 92 3.07 -5.15 -23.40
C PRO A 92 4.30 -5.91 -23.88
N LYS A 93 5.50 -5.36 -23.64
CA LYS A 93 6.78 -6.10 -23.77
C LYS A 93 7.45 -6.39 -22.42
N LEU A 94 6.94 -5.81 -21.32
CA LEU A 94 7.41 -6.18 -19.99
C LEU A 94 7.04 -7.64 -19.66
N ALA A 95 7.85 -8.30 -18.83
CA ALA A 95 7.53 -9.63 -18.34
C ALA A 95 6.18 -9.67 -17.61
N PHE A 96 5.49 -10.82 -17.66
CA PHE A 96 4.15 -11.02 -17.10
C PHE A 96 4.01 -10.51 -15.65
N TRP A 97 4.99 -10.77 -14.79
CA TRP A 97 4.99 -10.28 -13.40
C TRP A 97 4.96 -8.76 -13.29
N ASN A 98 5.68 -8.04 -14.17
CA ASN A 98 5.62 -6.57 -14.19
C ASN A 98 4.26 -6.07 -14.68
N GLN A 99 3.61 -6.80 -15.58
CA GLN A 99 2.25 -6.48 -16.03
C GLN A 99 1.25 -6.66 -14.89
N ILE A 100 1.35 -7.77 -14.14
CA ILE A 100 0.55 -8.01 -12.93
C ILE A 100 0.75 -6.88 -11.92
N LEU A 101 1.99 -6.51 -11.60
CA LEU A 101 2.26 -5.43 -10.65
C LEU A 101 1.67 -4.10 -11.15
N ILE A 102 1.81 -3.80 -12.44
CA ILE A 102 1.22 -2.60 -13.04
C ILE A 102 -0.32 -2.60 -12.92
N ASP A 103 -0.95 -3.75 -13.15
CA ASP A 103 -2.41 -3.86 -13.06
C ASP A 103 -2.90 -3.80 -11.60
N ILE A 104 -2.24 -4.49 -10.68
CA ILE A 104 -2.55 -4.46 -9.24
C ILE A 104 -2.41 -3.03 -8.67
N PHE A 105 -1.35 -2.31 -9.03
CA PHE A 105 -1.07 -0.99 -8.47
C PHE A 105 -1.79 0.16 -9.19
N TYR A 106 -2.21 -0.03 -10.45
CA TYR A 106 -2.73 1.08 -11.25
C TYR A 106 -4.05 0.79 -11.97
N SER A 107 -4.70 -0.37 -11.79
CA SER A 107 -6.01 -0.73 -12.39
C SER A 107 -7.14 0.26 -12.07
N THR A 108 -7.01 1.05 -11.02
CA THR A 108 -8.07 1.95 -10.53
C THR A 108 -7.81 3.43 -10.78
N VAL A 109 -6.72 3.84 -11.47
CA VAL A 109 -6.48 5.27 -11.76
C VAL A 109 -7.54 5.75 -12.77
N PRO A 110 -8.59 6.48 -12.33
CA PRO A 110 -9.66 6.93 -13.20
C PRO A 110 -9.13 8.00 -14.15
N GLU A 111 -9.60 8.01 -15.40
CA GLU A 111 -9.26 9.02 -16.41
C GLU A 111 -9.49 10.47 -15.93
N ARG A 112 -10.34 10.68 -14.90
CA ARG A 112 -10.61 11.98 -14.26
C ARG A 112 -9.56 12.47 -13.26
N ILE A 113 -8.73 11.60 -12.65
CA ILE A 113 -7.76 12.06 -11.64
C ILE A 113 -6.65 12.92 -12.26
N VAL A 114 -6.37 12.76 -13.56
CA VAL A 114 -5.41 13.61 -14.27
C VAL A 114 -5.95 15.03 -14.52
N ALA A 115 -7.27 15.24 -14.43
CA ALA A 115 -7.90 16.52 -14.77
C ALA A 115 -8.45 17.32 -13.57
N GLN A 116 -8.66 16.72 -12.38
CA GLN A 116 -9.35 17.38 -11.27
C GLN A 116 -8.92 16.95 -9.86
N ALA A 117 -7.70 16.45 -9.65
CA ALA A 117 -7.16 16.46 -8.29
C ALA A 117 -6.91 17.92 -7.90
N ALA A 118 -7.54 18.42 -6.84
CA ALA A 118 -7.15 19.69 -6.25
C ALA A 118 -5.63 19.65 -6.03
N PRO A 119 -4.90 20.71 -6.39
CA PRO A 119 -3.46 20.75 -6.12
C PRO A 119 -3.26 20.48 -4.63
N LEU A 120 -2.38 19.53 -4.32
CA LEU A 120 -1.97 19.26 -2.94
C LEU A 120 -1.57 20.58 -2.31
N THR A 121 -2.15 20.87 -1.15
CA THR A 121 -1.72 22.03 -0.37
C THR A 121 -0.30 21.79 0.12
N ILE A 122 0.38 22.88 0.51
CA ILE A 122 1.72 22.77 1.11
C ILE A 122 1.66 21.90 2.37
N ASP A 123 0.58 22.00 3.14
CA ASP A 123 0.36 21.20 4.34
C ASP A 123 0.20 19.72 3.99
N ASP A 124 -0.58 19.36 2.96
CA ASP A 124 -0.70 17.96 2.49
C ASP A 124 0.66 17.36 2.08
N VAL A 125 1.53 18.17 1.46
CA VAL A 125 2.87 17.73 1.06
C VAL A 125 3.79 17.55 2.27
N ILE A 126 3.69 18.43 3.27
CA ILE A 126 4.44 18.34 4.53
C ILE A 126 4.01 17.10 5.31
N ASP A 127 2.70 16.86 5.44
CA ASP A 127 2.15 15.73 6.19
C ASP A 127 2.47 14.39 5.52
N ARG A 128 2.37 14.30 4.18
CA ARG A 128 2.91 13.15 3.43
C ARG A 128 4.40 12.97 3.65
N GLY A 129 5.18 14.06 3.60
CA GLY A 129 6.62 14.02 3.83
C GLY A 129 6.97 13.49 5.23
N ARG A 130 6.18 13.82 6.25
CA ARG A 130 6.29 13.27 7.61
C ARG A 130 5.93 11.80 7.63
N LEU A 131 4.80 11.42 7.03
CA LEU A 131 4.36 10.03 6.94
C LEU A 131 5.41 9.14 6.27
N TYR A 132 5.92 9.53 5.10
CA TYR A 132 6.96 8.76 4.40
C TYR A 132 8.27 8.69 5.21
N ARG A 133 8.62 9.75 5.94
CA ARG A 133 9.80 9.76 6.81
C ARG A 133 9.62 8.83 8.00
N SER A 134 8.50 8.89 8.70
CA SER A 134 8.18 8.01 9.82
C SER A 134 8.09 6.56 9.37
N LEU A 135 7.35 6.28 8.29
CA LEU A 135 7.30 4.95 7.69
C LEU A 135 8.70 4.46 7.34
N ASN A 136 9.52 5.25 6.63
CA ASN A 136 10.87 4.81 6.25
C ASN A 136 11.79 4.60 7.47
N LYS A 137 11.74 5.47 8.49
CA LYS A 137 12.48 5.30 9.76
C LYS A 137 12.15 3.97 10.40
N HIS A 138 10.87 3.59 10.43
CA HIS A 138 10.42 2.32 10.99
C HIS A 138 10.64 1.14 10.05
N MET A 139 10.60 1.32 8.73
CA MET A 139 10.86 0.26 7.76
C MET A 139 12.31 -0.25 7.84
N GLU A 140 13.29 0.61 8.14
CA GLU A 140 14.66 0.17 8.43
C GLU A 140 14.71 -0.75 9.65
N THR A 141 13.95 -0.41 10.69
CA THR A 141 13.84 -1.23 11.92
C THR A 141 13.14 -2.58 11.64
N LEU A 142 12.19 -2.60 10.70
CA LEU A 142 11.43 -3.78 10.31
C LEU A 142 12.09 -4.60 9.18
N GLU A 143 13.31 -4.24 8.78
CA GLU A 143 14.05 -4.89 7.68
C GLU A 143 13.26 -4.95 6.36
N VAL A 144 12.40 -3.94 6.11
CA VAL A 144 11.60 -3.87 4.89
C VAL A 144 12.35 -3.06 3.84
N GLU A 145 12.65 -3.69 2.70
CA GLU A 145 13.37 -3.04 1.60
C GLU A 145 12.61 -1.81 1.08
N THR A 146 13.34 -0.72 0.81
CA THR A 146 12.75 0.58 0.42
C THR A 146 12.04 0.55 -0.94
N ASP A 147 12.35 -0.42 -1.80
CA ASP A 147 11.70 -0.64 -3.10
C ASP A 147 10.41 -1.49 -3.01
N THR A 148 10.08 -1.97 -1.81
CA THR A 148 8.84 -2.69 -1.54
C THR A 148 7.62 -1.78 -1.79
N PRO A 149 6.55 -2.30 -2.42
CA PRO A 149 5.34 -1.51 -2.67
C PRO A 149 4.77 -0.86 -1.40
N LEU A 150 4.31 0.39 -1.51
CA LEU A 150 3.85 1.18 -0.36
C LEU A 150 2.75 0.47 0.45
N GLY A 151 1.76 -0.13 -0.20
CA GLY A 151 0.70 -0.85 0.50
C GLY A 151 1.21 -2.03 1.33
N PHE A 152 2.28 -2.71 0.89
CA PHE A 152 2.91 -3.77 1.67
C PHE A 152 3.72 -3.21 2.84
N ARG A 153 4.42 -2.08 2.65
CA ARG A 153 5.13 -1.37 3.73
C ARG A 153 4.17 -0.88 4.81
N MET A 154 3.06 -0.26 4.41
CA MET A 154 1.97 0.13 5.32
C MET A 154 1.42 -1.09 6.07
N SER A 155 1.16 -2.19 5.36
CA SER A 155 0.68 -3.42 5.97
C SER A 155 1.66 -4.00 7.01
N LYS A 156 2.97 -4.01 6.71
CA LYS A 156 4.02 -4.42 7.63
C LYS A 156 4.08 -3.55 8.87
N PHE A 157 4.02 -2.24 8.69
CA PHE A 157 3.95 -1.29 9.80
C PHE A 157 2.73 -1.53 10.69
N LEU A 158 1.55 -1.71 10.08
CA LEU A 158 0.30 -1.94 10.80
C LEU A 158 0.31 -3.26 11.58
N SER A 159 0.81 -4.33 10.96
CA SER A 159 0.99 -5.63 11.64
C SER A 159 1.95 -5.50 12.82
N PHE A 160 3.08 -4.81 12.62
CA PHE A 160 4.04 -4.54 13.70
C PHE A 160 3.42 -3.74 14.84
N GLY A 161 2.70 -2.65 14.56
CA GLY A 161 2.07 -1.85 15.61
C GLY A 161 0.97 -2.61 16.34
N ALA A 162 0.23 -3.49 15.66
CA ALA A 162 -0.72 -4.39 16.32
C ALA A 162 -0.03 -5.43 17.22
N ASP A 163 1.12 -5.98 16.82
CA ASP A 163 1.92 -6.89 17.65
C ASP A 163 2.48 -6.17 18.88
N MET A 164 3.03 -4.97 18.68
CA MET A 164 3.55 -4.11 19.72
C MET A 164 2.48 -3.74 20.75
N ALA A 165 1.30 -3.31 20.30
CA ALA A 165 0.18 -2.98 21.17
C ALA A 165 -0.24 -4.16 22.05
N ARG A 166 -0.18 -5.38 21.53
CA ARG A 166 -0.53 -6.58 22.29
C ARG A 166 0.54 -6.97 23.29
N GLN A 167 1.81 -6.90 22.88
CA GLN A 167 2.92 -7.13 23.79
C GLN A 167 2.88 -6.14 24.96
N ALA A 168 2.66 -4.85 24.70
CA ALA A 168 2.51 -3.82 25.72
C ALA A 168 1.24 -3.99 26.58
N ALA A 169 0.26 -4.74 26.08
CA ALA A 169 -0.97 -5.10 26.77
C ALA A 169 -0.92 -6.44 27.53
N ASP A 170 0.23 -7.13 27.51
CA ASP A 170 0.38 -8.51 28.02
C ASP A 170 -0.59 -9.51 27.37
N ILE A 171 -1.00 -9.26 26.12
CA ILE A 171 -1.86 -10.14 25.34
C ILE A 171 -0.97 -11.05 24.47
N PRO A 172 -1.27 -12.36 24.40
CA PRO A 172 -0.53 -13.27 23.54
C PRO A 172 -0.41 -12.79 22.08
N THR A 173 0.76 -13.01 21.49
CA THR A 173 1.02 -12.75 20.07
C THR A 173 0.07 -13.54 19.18
N SER A 174 -0.16 -13.02 17.97
CA SER A 174 -1.08 -13.62 16.98
C SER A 174 -0.27 -14.71 16.33
N THR A 175 -0.37 -15.90 16.91
CA THR A 175 0.18 -17.10 16.32
C THR A 175 -0.87 -17.72 15.40
N ASP A 176 -0.49 -18.78 14.71
CA ASP A 176 -1.42 -19.69 14.02
C ASP A 176 -2.40 -20.41 14.97
N GLU A 177 -2.55 -19.95 16.21
CA GLU A 177 -3.39 -20.53 17.25
C GLU A 177 -4.36 -19.51 17.85
N MET A 178 -4.37 -18.26 17.35
CA MET A 178 -5.29 -17.25 17.89
C MET A 178 -6.73 -17.58 17.45
N ASP A 179 -7.52 -18.06 18.39
CA ASP A 179 -8.91 -18.39 18.18
C ASP A 179 -9.78 -17.13 18.03
N PRO A 180 -10.91 -17.21 17.30
CA PRO A 180 -11.87 -16.12 17.23
C PRO A 180 -12.39 -15.76 18.63
N GLY A 181 -12.07 -14.54 19.08
CA GLY A 181 -12.39 -14.09 20.43
C GLY A 181 -12.26 -12.57 20.61
N PRO A 182 -12.42 -12.07 21.85
CA PRO A 182 -12.26 -10.66 22.19
C PRO A 182 -10.93 -10.07 21.71
N GLU A 183 -9.83 -10.81 21.88
CA GLU A 183 -8.48 -10.39 21.55
C GLU A 183 -8.30 -10.25 20.04
N SER A 184 -8.82 -11.19 19.25
CA SER A 184 -8.73 -11.12 17.79
C SER A 184 -9.61 -9.99 17.25
N ALA A 185 -10.77 -9.75 17.88
CA ALA A 185 -11.66 -8.65 17.51
C ALA A 185 -11.05 -7.28 17.83
N ALA A 186 -10.44 -7.13 18.99
CA ALA A 186 -9.71 -5.93 19.40
C ALA A 186 -8.52 -5.66 18.48
N THR A 187 -7.79 -6.71 18.09
CA THR A 187 -6.69 -6.59 17.12
C THR A 187 -7.19 -6.09 15.76
N VAL A 188 -8.32 -6.61 15.26
CA VAL A 188 -8.95 -6.11 14.02
C VAL A 188 -9.36 -4.64 14.16
N LEU A 189 -9.94 -4.24 15.30
CA LEU A 189 -10.28 -2.84 15.59
C LEU A 189 -9.05 -1.93 15.53
N VAL A 190 -7.97 -2.31 16.22
CA VAL A 190 -6.71 -1.55 16.25
C VAL A 190 -6.10 -1.43 14.86
N VAL A 191 -6.06 -2.52 14.08
CA VAL A 191 -5.58 -2.50 12.70
C VAL A 191 -6.43 -1.58 11.82
N GLN A 192 -7.76 -1.67 11.91
CA GLN A 192 -8.65 -0.84 11.10
C GLN A 192 -8.48 0.65 11.39
N GLN A 193 -8.35 1.03 12.67
CA GLN A 193 -8.06 2.41 13.04
C GLN A 193 -6.69 2.86 12.54
N GLY A 194 -5.65 2.02 12.65
CA GLY A 194 -4.32 2.34 12.11
C GLY A 194 -4.35 2.59 10.60
N ILE A 195 -5.11 1.79 9.85
CA ILE A 195 -5.29 2.02 8.40
C ILE A 195 -5.98 3.35 8.18
N HIS A 196 -7.03 3.66 8.93
CA HIS A 196 -7.71 4.96 8.82
C HIS A 196 -6.77 6.13 9.12
N THR A 197 -5.96 6.06 10.17
CA THR A 197 -4.94 7.08 10.49
C THR A 197 -3.96 7.26 9.34
N LEU A 198 -3.30 6.18 8.90
CA LEU A 198 -2.31 6.22 7.81
C LEU A 198 -2.90 6.74 6.50
N MET A 199 -4.08 6.26 6.12
CA MET A 199 -4.71 6.66 4.86
C MET A 199 -5.25 8.08 4.91
N THR A 200 -5.67 8.57 6.08
CA THR A 200 -6.09 9.97 6.24
C THR A 200 -4.88 10.91 6.09
N LEU A 201 -3.73 10.53 6.65
CA LEU A 201 -2.47 11.27 6.47
C LEU A 201 -1.98 11.23 5.01
N GLU A 202 -2.11 10.09 4.31
CA GLU A 202 -1.68 9.99 2.92
C GLU A 202 -2.66 10.66 1.95
N MET A 203 -3.97 10.49 2.13
CA MET A 203 -4.96 10.87 1.12
C MET A 203 -5.78 12.12 1.47
N GLY A 204 -5.66 12.61 2.70
CA GLY A 204 -6.51 13.67 3.26
C GLY A 204 -7.87 13.13 3.75
N SER A 205 -8.45 13.81 4.75
CA SER A 205 -9.75 13.42 5.35
C SER A 205 -10.91 13.41 4.36
N ASP A 206 -10.85 14.27 3.34
CA ASP A 206 -11.89 14.37 2.32
C ASP A 206 -11.94 13.15 1.40
N ALA A 207 -10.83 12.40 1.30
CA ALA A 207 -10.74 11.24 0.43
C ALA A 207 -11.53 10.03 0.95
N VAL A 208 -11.90 9.97 2.24
CA VAL A 208 -12.53 8.80 2.89
C VAL A 208 -13.80 8.33 2.17
N LYS A 209 -14.54 9.24 1.54
CA LYS A 209 -15.80 8.94 0.83
C LYS A 209 -15.58 8.48 -0.63
N THR A 210 -14.37 8.58 -1.16
CA THR A 210 -14.07 8.25 -2.55
C THR A 210 -13.99 6.75 -2.79
N SER A 211 -14.28 6.31 -4.02
CA SER A 211 -14.13 4.90 -4.42
C SER A 211 -12.67 4.44 -4.43
N SER A 212 -11.74 5.34 -4.76
CA SER A 212 -10.30 5.06 -4.73
C SER A 212 -9.80 4.80 -3.32
N TYR A 213 -10.22 5.61 -2.34
CA TYR A 213 -9.90 5.36 -0.92
C TYR A 213 -10.38 3.98 -0.48
N LYS A 214 -11.64 3.64 -0.75
CA LYS A 214 -12.22 2.34 -0.37
C LYS A 214 -11.46 1.16 -1.00
N ALA A 215 -11.03 1.29 -2.25
CA ALA A 215 -10.28 0.25 -2.94
C ALA A 215 -8.88 0.06 -2.33
N GLU A 216 -8.15 1.14 -2.06
CA GLU A 216 -6.82 1.06 -1.43
C GLU A 216 -6.91 0.60 0.03
N TRP A 217 -7.92 1.06 0.77
CA TRP A 217 -8.19 0.60 2.13
C TRP A 217 -8.40 -0.91 2.17
N ALA A 218 -9.22 -1.46 1.26
CA ALA A 218 -9.48 -2.89 1.21
C ALA A 218 -8.20 -3.70 0.95
N LYS A 219 -7.32 -3.23 0.05
CA LYS A 219 -6.03 -3.88 -0.22
C LYS A 219 -5.12 -3.88 1.00
N VAL A 220 -4.92 -2.71 1.64
CA VAL A 220 -4.07 -2.59 2.82
C VAL A 220 -4.62 -3.44 3.96
N PHE A 221 -5.93 -3.43 4.16
CA PHE A 221 -6.60 -4.25 5.16
C PHE A 221 -6.37 -5.75 4.91
N GLU A 222 -6.63 -6.24 3.70
CA GLU A 222 -6.43 -7.65 3.35
C GLU A 222 -4.99 -8.11 3.58
N PHE A 223 -3.99 -7.34 3.11
CA PHE A 223 -2.59 -7.66 3.36
C PHE A 223 -2.25 -7.66 4.85
N THR A 224 -2.77 -6.69 5.61
CA THR A 224 -2.49 -6.60 7.04
C THR A 224 -3.10 -7.76 7.81
N MET A 225 -4.30 -8.18 7.43
CA MET A 225 -4.96 -9.36 8.01
C MET A 225 -4.21 -10.65 7.69
N TRP A 226 -3.67 -10.79 6.47
CA TRP A 226 -2.78 -11.90 6.12
C TRP A 226 -1.50 -11.90 6.95
N GLN A 227 -0.87 -10.75 7.17
CA GLN A 227 0.35 -10.66 7.98
C GLN A 227 0.09 -10.92 9.45
N THR A 228 -1.02 -10.38 9.98
CA THR A 228 -1.38 -10.44 11.40
C THR A 228 -1.88 -11.83 11.79
N PHE A 229 -2.80 -12.42 11.01
CA PHE A 229 -3.52 -13.65 11.39
C PHE A 229 -3.25 -14.85 10.47
N ARG A 230 -2.36 -14.69 9.48
CA ARG A 230 -2.17 -15.66 8.38
C ARG A 230 -3.45 -15.96 7.61
N TYR A 231 -4.40 -15.03 7.61
CA TYR A 231 -5.66 -15.17 6.89
C TYR A 231 -5.43 -15.13 5.37
N ASP A 232 -5.82 -16.18 4.65
CA ASP A 232 -5.88 -16.16 3.19
C ASP A 232 -7.33 -16.16 2.71
N GLY A 233 -7.85 -14.98 2.34
CA GLY A 233 -9.22 -14.84 1.84
C GLY A 233 -9.52 -15.57 0.53
N ARG A 234 -8.49 -16.11 -0.13
CA ARG A 234 -8.64 -16.94 -1.33
C ARG A 234 -8.74 -18.42 -1.00
N ASP A 235 -8.37 -18.84 0.22
CA ASP A 235 -8.55 -20.21 0.67
C ASP A 235 -9.97 -20.37 1.26
N PRO A 236 -10.90 -21.05 0.58
CA PRO A 236 -12.23 -21.28 1.12
C PRO A 236 -12.25 -22.15 2.38
N LYS A 237 -11.13 -22.79 2.73
CA LYS A 237 -10.96 -23.63 3.92
C LYS A 237 -10.45 -22.86 5.14
N ASP A 238 -10.04 -21.60 4.98
CA ASP A 238 -9.61 -20.75 6.11
C ASP A 238 -10.82 -20.23 6.91
N GLU A 239 -11.50 -21.16 7.56
CA GLU A 239 -12.69 -20.87 8.37
C GLU A 239 -12.36 -19.96 9.56
N ARG A 240 -11.18 -20.16 10.17
CA ARG A 240 -10.74 -19.37 11.31
C ARG A 240 -10.60 -17.89 10.94
N GLY A 241 -9.85 -17.58 9.89
CA GLY A 241 -9.65 -16.18 9.52
C GLY A 241 -10.93 -15.50 9.06
N ARG A 242 -11.87 -16.24 8.43
CA ARG A 242 -13.23 -15.73 8.17
C ARG A 242 -13.98 -15.38 9.46
N GLN A 243 -13.92 -16.23 10.48
CA GLN A 243 -14.57 -15.99 11.76
C GLN A 243 -13.97 -14.79 12.49
N ILE A 244 -12.63 -14.65 12.50
CA ILE A 244 -11.94 -13.47 13.05
C ILE A 244 -12.40 -12.20 12.34
N LEU A 245 -12.45 -12.21 11.00
CA LEU A 245 -12.85 -11.05 10.21
C LEU A 245 -14.30 -10.64 10.41
N GLU A 246 -15.21 -11.61 10.42
CA GLU A 246 -16.62 -11.32 10.65
C GLU A 246 -16.85 -10.78 12.06
N LEU A 247 -16.20 -11.38 13.06
CA LEU A 247 -16.24 -10.91 14.44
C LEU A 247 -15.69 -9.49 14.58
N GLY A 248 -14.50 -9.23 14.03
CA GLY A 248 -13.88 -7.91 14.04
C GLY A 248 -14.73 -6.86 13.33
N ARG A 249 -15.25 -7.17 12.13
CA ARG A 249 -16.19 -6.29 11.39
C ARG A 249 -17.43 -5.97 12.22
N ARG A 250 -18.02 -6.97 12.87
CA ARG A 250 -19.18 -6.78 13.74
C ARG A 250 -18.84 -5.84 14.91
N MET A 251 -17.71 -6.08 15.57
CA MET A 251 -17.25 -5.25 16.69
C MET A 251 -16.97 -3.81 16.27
N THR A 252 -16.31 -3.58 15.13
CA THR A 252 -16.10 -2.23 14.59
C THR A 252 -17.40 -1.50 14.36
N LYS A 253 -18.39 -2.14 13.72
CA LYS A 253 -19.67 -1.49 13.46
C LYS A 253 -20.38 -1.09 14.76
N ILE A 254 -20.30 -1.95 15.78
CA ILE A 254 -20.89 -1.67 17.10
C ILE A 254 -20.12 -0.55 17.80
N ALA A 255 -18.79 -0.57 17.79
CA ALA A 255 -17.95 0.47 18.39
C ALA A 255 -18.22 1.84 17.76
N GLN A 256 -18.38 1.90 16.43
CA GLN A 256 -18.73 3.13 15.72
C GLN A 256 -20.07 3.73 16.19
N SER A 257 -21.03 2.90 16.58
CA SER A 257 -22.34 3.36 17.07
C SER A 257 -22.42 3.57 18.58
N GLU A 258 -21.66 2.81 19.36
CA GLU A 258 -21.83 2.71 20.83
C GLU A 258 -20.62 3.25 21.62
N ASN A 259 -19.43 3.30 21.03
CA ASN A 259 -18.19 3.65 21.73
C ASN A 259 -17.18 4.37 20.81
N ALA A 260 -17.55 5.56 20.35
CA ALA A 260 -16.65 6.41 19.56
C ALA A 260 -15.40 6.85 20.34
N VAL A 261 -15.48 6.91 21.68
CA VAL A 261 -14.35 7.28 22.55
C VAL A 261 -13.22 6.26 22.44
N LEU A 262 -13.53 4.96 22.50
CA LEU A 262 -12.54 3.90 22.31
C LEU A 262 -11.86 4.01 20.93
N LEU A 263 -12.63 4.26 19.87
CA LEU A 263 -12.07 4.40 18.53
C LEU A 263 -11.13 5.60 18.42
N GLN A 264 -11.49 6.72 19.05
CA GLN A 264 -10.64 7.90 19.11
C GLN A 264 -9.35 7.62 19.90
N HIS A 265 -9.44 6.94 21.04
CA HIS A 265 -8.26 6.60 21.83
C HIS A 265 -7.27 5.69 21.05
N ILE A 266 -7.79 4.71 20.32
CA ILE A 266 -6.97 3.88 19.42
C ILE A 266 -6.33 4.74 18.31
N PHE A 267 -7.09 5.68 17.73
CA PHE A 267 -6.58 6.60 16.72
C PHE A 267 -5.43 7.46 17.27
N ASP A 268 -5.61 8.05 18.46
CA ASP A 268 -4.62 8.91 19.11
C ASP A 268 -3.33 8.13 19.44
N ALA A 269 -3.46 6.87 19.86
CA ALA A 269 -2.32 5.98 20.10
C ALA A 269 -1.52 5.68 18.82
N TRP A 270 -2.20 5.49 17.68
CA TRP A 270 -1.55 5.37 16.37
C TRP A 270 -0.87 6.65 15.93
N ASP A 271 -1.52 7.81 16.10
CA ASP A 271 -0.95 9.11 15.74
C ASP A 271 0.32 9.42 16.53
N SER A 272 0.29 9.11 17.83
CA SER A 272 1.47 9.19 18.71
C SER A 272 2.61 8.28 18.22
N SER A 273 2.31 7.01 17.93
CA SER A 273 3.30 6.03 17.44
C SER A 273 3.89 6.41 16.08
N LEU A 274 3.10 7.05 15.20
CA LEU A 274 3.54 7.54 13.90
C LEU A 274 4.41 8.81 14.01
N SER A 275 4.15 9.62 15.02
CA SER A 275 4.91 10.84 15.29
C SER A 275 6.27 10.52 15.90
N ASP A 276 6.30 9.68 16.94
CA ASP A 276 7.54 9.19 17.53
C ASP A 276 7.34 7.85 18.27
N LEU A 277 8.04 6.81 17.81
CA LEU A 277 8.05 5.50 18.44
C LEU A 277 8.94 5.53 19.70
N SER A 278 8.32 5.87 20.82
CA SER A 278 8.88 5.98 22.16
C SER A 278 8.20 5.02 23.14
N ASP A 279 8.77 4.83 24.33
CA ASP A 279 8.15 4.04 25.41
C ASP A 279 6.74 4.55 25.74
N GLU A 280 6.53 5.87 25.74
CA GLU A 280 5.20 6.48 25.95
C GLU A 280 4.20 6.10 24.86
N SER A 281 4.60 6.16 23.59
CA SER A 281 3.73 5.76 22.47
C SER A 281 3.38 4.27 22.50
N ILE A 282 4.32 3.43 22.96
CA ILE A 282 4.14 1.99 23.14
C ILE A 282 3.14 1.72 24.27
N ASP A 283 3.28 2.42 25.40
CA ASP A 283 2.36 2.33 26.54
C ASP A 283 0.94 2.77 26.17
N GLN A 284 0.81 3.83 25.36
CA GLN A 284 -0.48 4.28 24.82
C GLN A 284 -1.12 3.21 23.94
N MET A 285 -0.36 2.59 23.03
CA MET A 285 -0.86 1.48 22.21
C MET A 285 -1.28 0.27 23.07
N GLY A 286 -0.50 -0.07 24.09
CA GLY A 286 -0.84 -1.13 25.05
C GLY A 286 -2.12 -0.82 25.84
N SER A 287 -2.27 0.43 26.29
CA SER A 287 -3.46 0.89 27.01
C SER A 287 -4.71 0.82 26.12
N ALA A 288 -4.64 1.34 24.90
CA ALA A 288 -5.74 1.29 23.95
C ALA A 288 -6.12 -0.15 23.57
N MET A 289 -5.14 -1.06 23.45
CA MET A 289 -5.39 -2.48 23.18
C MET A 289 -6.08 -3.17 24.37
N ARG A 290 -5.63 -2.95 25.62
CA ARG A 290 -6.32 -3.49 26.81
C ARG A 290 -7.76 -3.03 26.88
N GLU A 291 -8.01 -1.73 26.68
CA GLU A 291 -9.36 -1.18 26.67
C GLU A 291 -10.23 -1.81 25.57
N ALA A 292 -9.66 -2.01 24.37
CA ALA A 292 -10.36 -2.66 23.26
C ALA A 292 -10.72 -4.12 23.58
N VAL A 293 -9.82 -4.88 24.20
CA VAL A 293 -10.09 -6.27 24.62
C VAL A 293 -11.17 -6.32 25.68
N ASP A 294 -11.06 -5.51 26.74
CA ASP A 294 -12.05 -5.45 27.81
C ASP A 294 -13.44 -5.09 27.28
N TRP A 295 -13.49 -4.10 26.39
CA TRP A 295 -14.72 -3.68 25.73
C TRP A 295 -15.31 -4.80 24.86
N CYS A 296 -14.50 -5.45 24.02
CA CYS A 296 -14.95 -6.59 23.20
C CYS A 296 -15.44 -7.75 24.08
N GLN A 297 -14.72 -8.07 25.16
CA GLN A 297 -15.08 -9.14 26.09
C GLN A 297 -16.43 -8.87 26.76
N HIS A 298 -16.63 -7.64 27.24
CA HIS A 298 -17.90 -7.21 27.82
C HIS A 298 -19.04 -7.25 26.80
N ARG A 299 -18.79 -6.77 25.57
CA ARG A 299 -19.83 -6.73 24.53
C ARG A 299 -20.23 -8.13 24.05
N LEU A 300 -19.28 -9.06 23.95
CA LEU A 300 -19.54 -10.44 23.52
C LEU A 300 -20.29 -11.28 24.55
N ARG A 301 -20.23 -10.90 25.84
CA ARG A 301 -21.02 -11.53 26.91
C ARG A 301 -22.47 -11.04 26.96
N ARG A 302 -22.80 -9.92 26.31
CA ARG A 302 -24.18 -9.41 26.24
C ARG A 302 -24.93 -10.11 25.09
N PRO A 303 -26.10 -10.73 25.36
CA PRO A 303 -26.92 -11.37 24.34
C PRO A 303 -27.46 -10.35 23.31
#